data_AF-A0A3M1IJM7-F1
#
_entry.id   AF-A0A3M1IJM7-F1
#
_cell.length_a   1.000
_cell.length_b   1.000
_cell.length_c   1.000
_cell.angle_alpha   90.00
_cell.angle_beta   90.00
_cell.angle_gamma   90.00
#
_symmetry.space_group_name_H-M   'P 1'
#
loop_
_entity.id
_entity.type
_entity.pdbx_description
1 polymer ?
#
loop_
_entity_poly.entity_id
_entity_poly.type
_entity_poly.pdbx_seq_one_letter_code
_entity_poly.pdbx_strand_id
1 'polypeptide(L)'
;MRVTRTSLIIRPDCTRVFFRPLQMRSRERLLRLLARLLALEEADAQREAERILEDFCHRHRDLPRYLERVWDAVSHEMPTDEPLSPARRLLIAAYLTQEYSMEAAALFNPSIVPHPDQSALPEGALRFILSLRAVGEGHISSLVFRTGRIEADGR
;
A
#
# COMPACT_ATOMS: atom_id res chain seq x y z
N MET A 1 -42.10 6.04 -8.09
CA MET A 1 -40.70 6.41 -8.39
C MET A 1 -40.13 5.38 -9.36
N ARG A 2 -39.68 5.78 -10.55
CA ARG A 2 -39.05 4.85 -11.51
C ARG A 2 -37.56 4.78 -11.16
N VAL A 3 -37.08 3.59 -10.78
CA VAL A 3 -35.68 3.36 -10.42
C VAL A 3 -34.97 2.69 -11.59
N THR A 4 -33.87 3.27 -12.05
CA THR A 4 -33.00 2.66 -13.06
C THR A 4 -31.73 2.18 -12.38
N ARG A 5 -31.48 0.87 -12.42
CA ARG A 5 -30.27 0.29 -11.82
C ARG A 5 -29.09 0.45 -12.77
N THR A 6 -27.96 0.94 -12.26
CA THR A 6 -26.71 1.00 -13.02
C THR A 6 -26.06 -0.38 -13.11
N SER A 7 -25.20 -0.59 -14.11
CA SER A 7 -24.40 -1.82 -14.25
C SER A 7 -23.12 -1.80 -13.40
N LEU A 8 -22.88 -0.74 -12.63
CA LEU A 8 -21.69 -0.59 -11.80
C LEU A 8 -21.71 -1.60 -10.64
N ILE A 9 -20.70 -2.45 -10.58
CA ILE A 9 -20.49 -3.40 -9.47
C ILE A 9 -19.17 -3.05 -8.80
N ILE A 10 -19.25 -2.70 -7.52
CA ILE A 10 -18.07 -2.49 -6.69
C ILE A 10 -17.64 -3.85 -6.12
N ARG A 11 -16.49 -4.34 -6.57
CA ARG A 11 -15.87 -5.57 -6.07
C ARG A 11 -14.72 -5.23 -5.13
N PRO A 12 -14.42 -6.11 -4.14
CA PRO A 12 -13.17 -6.05 -3.42
C PRO A 12 -12.00 -6.11 -4.41
N ASP A 13 -11.00 -5.26 -4.19
CA ASP A 13 -9.79 -5.21 -4.99
C ASP A 13 -8.57 -5.50 -4.12
N CYS A 14 -8.06 -6.73 -4.22
CA CYS A 14 -6.93 -7.18 -3.42
C CYS A 14 -5.61 -6.48 -3.80
N THR A 15 -5.57 -5.77 -4.93
CA THR A 15 -4.40 -4.98 -5.34
C THR A 15 -4.32 -3.63 -4.61
N ARG A 16 -5.39 -3.23 -3.89
CA ARG A 16 -5.38 -2.06 -3.01
C ARG A 16 -4.63 -2.38 -1.72
N VAL A 17 -3.32 -2.20 -1.79
CA VAL A 17 -2.38 -2.48 -0.70
C VAL A 17 -1.78 -1.20 -0.11
N PHE A 18 -1.27 -1.28 1.11
CA PHE A 18 -0.37 -0.27 1.68
C PHE A 18 0.85 -0.93 2.34
N PHE A 19 1.92 -0.17 2.51
CA PHE A 19 3.12 -0.68 3.20
C PHE A 19 2.90 -0.86 4.70
N ARG A 20 3.30 -2.02 5.19
CA ARG A 20 3.36 -2.33 6.60
C ARG A 20 4.76 -2.84 6.95
N PRO A 21 5.34 -2.44 8.09
CA PRO A 21 6.58 -3.06 8.56
C PRO A 21 6.39 -4.56 8.76
N LEU A 22 7.35 -5.35 8.28
CA LEU A 22 7.42 -6.76 8.56
C LEU A 22 8.10 -6.96 9.92
N GLN A 23 7.27 -7.17 10.96
CA GLN A 23 7.77 -7.39 12.31
C GLN A 23 8.42 -8.77 12.43
N MET A 24 9.74 -8.78 12.65
CA MET A 24 10.45 -10.01 13.01
C MET A 24 10.06 -10.42 14.43
N ARG A 25 9.62 -11.68 14.60
CA ARG A 25 9.19 -12.21 15.91
C ARG A 25 10.32 -12.37 16.93
N SER A 26 11.59 -12.37 16.48
CA SER A 26 12.75 -12.47 17.36
C SER A 26 13.94 -11.72 16.77
N ARG A 27 14.80 -11.18 17.64
CA ARG A 27 16.01 -10.45 17.25
C ARG A 27 17.00 -11.37 16.52
N GLU A 28 17.11 -12.64 16.92
CA GLU A 28 17.99 -13.59 16.26
C GLU A 28 17.56 -13.85 14.80
N ARG A 29 16.25 -13.83 14.52
CA ARG A 29 15.74 -13.96 13.15
C ARG A 29 16.10 -12.74 12.31
N LEU A 30 15.99 -11.55 12.89
CA LEU A 30 16.43 -10.31 12.24
C LEU A 30 17.92 -10.39 11.92
N LEU A 31 18.77 -10.70 12.90
CA LEU A 31 20.22 -10.78 12.69
C LEU A 31 20.62 -11.83 11.64
N ARG A 32 19.95 -12.99 11.59
CA ARG A 32 20.18 -14.00 10.55
C ARG A 32 19.80 -13.51 9.16
N LEU A 33 18.72 -12.73 9.04
CA LEU A 33 18.33 -12.11 7.77
C LEU A 33 19.38 -11.08 7.34
N LEU A 34 19.78 -10.19 8.24
CA LEU A 34 20.80 -9.18 7.98
C LEU A 34 22.11 -9.82 7.55
N ALA A 35 22.59 -10.84 8.27
CA ALA A 35 23.81 -11.56 7.91
C ALA A 35 23.76 -12.14 6.48
N ARG A 36 22.61 -12.68 6.05
CA ARG A 36 22.43 -13.19 4.69
C ARG A 36 22.50 -12.08 3.63
N LEU A 37 21.86 -10.94 3.90
CA LEU A 37 21.86 -9.80 2.97
C LEU A 37 23.23 -9.11 2.91
N LEU A 38 23.95 -9.05 4.03
CA LEU A 38 25.32 -8.54 4.10
C LEU A 38 26.32 -9.47 3.38
N ALA A 39 26.06 -10.77 3.37
CA ALA A 39 26.91 -11.75 2.68
C ALA A 39 26.73 -11.78 1.15
N LEU A 40 25.74 -11.06 0.59
CA LEU A 40 25.57 -10.95 -0.85
C LEU A 40 26.70 -10.12 -1.47
N GLU A 41 27.20 -10.57 -2.62
CA GLU A 41 28.07 -9.74 -3.45
C GLU A 41 27.35 -8.45 -3.85
N GLU A 42 28.10 -7.38 -4.08
CA GLU A 42 27.52 -6.08 -4.41
C GLU A 42 26.67 -6.12 -5.68
N ALA A 43 27.12 -6.86 -6.69
CA ALA A 43 26.39 -7.03 -7.93
C ALA A 43 25.05 -7.75 -7.71
N ASP A 44 24.99 -8.75 -6.81
CA ASP A 44 23.75 -9.44 -6.46
C ASP A 44 22.79 -8.51 -5.71
N ALA A 45 23.30 -7.76 -4.73
CA ALA A 45 22.49 -6.81 -3.97
C ALA A 45 21.88 -5.73 -4.86
N GLN A 46 22.66 -5.20 -5.82
CA GLN A 46 22.20 -4.23 -6.81
C GLN A 46 21.07 -4.79 -7.67
N ARG A 47 21.27 -5.97 -8.28
CA ARG A 47 20.24 -6.58 -9.15
C ARG A 47 18.94 -6.86 -8.39
N GLU A 48 19.03 -7.36 -7.16
CA GLU A 48 17.84 -7.66 -6.35
C GLU A 48 17.11 -6.38 -5.94
N ALA A 49 17.84 -5.30 -5.62
CA ALA A 49 17.26 -3.99 -5.31
C ALA A 49 16.51 -3.40 -6.53
N GLU A 50 17.11 -3.48 -7.72
CA GLU A 50 16.50 -3.02 -8.97
C GLU A 50 15.20 -3.80 -9.26
N ARG A 51 15.23 -5.13 -9.16
CA ARG A 51 14.04 -5.97 -9.35
C ARG A 51 12.89 -5.58 -8.41
N ILE A 52 13.19 -5.35 -7.13
CA ILE A 52 12.18 -4.92 -6.15
C ILE A 52 11.60 -3.56 -6.52
N LEU A 53 12.42 -2.62 -6.98
CA LEU A 53 11.90 -1.32 -7.40
C LEU A 53 10.99 -1.46 -8.63
N GLU A 54 11.36 -2.27 -9.62
CA GLU A 54 10.52 -2.52 -10.80
C GLU A 54 9.17 -3.15 -10.43
N ASP A 55 9.18 -4.17 -9.57
CA ASP A 55 8.00 -4.94 -9.17
C ASP A 55 7.00 -4.15 -8.29
N PHE A 56 7.46 -3.11 -7.58
CA PHE A 56 6.64 -2.44 -6.56
C PHE A 56 6.46 -0.92 -6.76
N CYS A 57 7.29 -0.24 -7.57
CA CYS A 57 7.20 1.22 -7.73
C CYS A 57 5.87 1.70 -8.31
N HIS A 58 5.21 0.88 -9.12
CA HIS A 58 3.95 1.23 -9.78
C HIS A 58 2.72 1.11 -8.86
N ARG A 59 2.82 0.33 -7.76
CA ARG A 59 1.70 0.09 -6.83
C ARG A 59 1.66 1.07 -5.67
N HIS A 60 2.80 1.69 -5.36
CA HIS A 60 2.93 2.54 -4.20
C HIS A 60 3.42 3.91 -4.56
N ARG A 61 2.80 4.92 -3.94
CA ARG A 61 3.32 6.27 -3.98
C ARG A 61 4.56 6.35 -3.11
N ASP A 62 5.68 6.78 -3.70
CA ASP A 62 6.91 7.13 -2.99
C ASP A 62 7.57 5.96 -2.21
N LEU A 63 7.68 4.79 -2.88
CA LEU A 63 8.37 3.61 -2.35
C LEU A 63 9.79 3.93 -1.83
N PRO A 64 10.67 4.67 -2.55
CA PRO A 64 12.02 4.94 -2.08
C PRO A 64 12.05 5.61 -0.70
N ARG A 65 11.24 6.65 -0.50
CA ARG A 65 11.16 7.35 0.78
C ARG A 65 10.64 6.47 1.91
N TYR A 66 9.70 5.56 1.62
CA TYR A 66 9.26 4.60 2.63
C TYR A 66 10.40 3.68 3.05
N LEU A 67 11.14 3.12 2.08
CA LEU A 67 12.27 2.23 2.36
C LEU A 67 13.40 2.94 3.12
N GLU A 68 13.69 4.20 2.82
CA GLU A 68 14.65 5.00 3.59
C GLU A 68 14.27 5.08 5.07
N ARG A 69 12.99 5.33 5.38
CA ARG A 69 12.50 5.37 6.77
C ARG A 69 12.63 4.02 7.47
N VAL A 70 12.40 2.92 6.75
CA VAL A 70 12.59 1.56 7.30
C VAL A 70 14.07 1.30 7.56
N TRP A 71 14.95 1.73 6.65
CA TRP A 71 16.40 1.65 6.85
C TRP A 71 16.83 2.41 8.10
N ASP A 72 16.41 3.67 8.25
CA ASP A 72 16.79 4.49 9.40
C ASP A 72 16.38 3.82 10.72
N ALA A 73 15.20 3.19 10.74
CA ALA A 73 14.69 2.46 11.90
C ALA A 73 15.50 1.19 12.25
N VAL A 74 16.18 0.54 11.30
CA VAL A 74 16.92 -0.72 11.54
C VAL A 74 18.44 -0.57 11.50
N SER A 75 18.95 0.58 11.06
CA SER A 75 20.39 0.84 10.89
C SER A 75 21.24 0.54 12.14
N HIS A 76 20.68 0.75 13.33
CA HIS A 76 21.34 0.47 14.62
C HIS A 76 21.53 -1.03 14.93
N GLU A 77 20.89 -1.93 14.18
CA GLU A 77 21.07 -3.39 14.31
C GLU A 77 22.24 -3.90 13.44
N MET A 78 22.93 -3.01 12.71
CA MET A 78 24.11 -3.39 11.93
C MET A 78 25.26 -3.80 12.86
N PRO A 79 26.03 -4.85 12.49
CA PRO A 79 27.13 -5.32 13.32
C PRO A 79 28.34 -4.38 13.32
N THR A 80 28.43 -3.47 12.36
CA THR A 80 29.55 -2.54 12.14
C THR A 80 29.03 -1.18 11.66
N ASP A 81 29.80 -0.13 11.91
CA ASP A 81 29.53 1.23 11.39
C ASP A 81 30.04 1.45 9.95
N GLU A 82 30.49 0.40 9.27
CA GLU A 82 30.91 0.48 7.87
C GLU A 82 29.76 0.95 6.98
N PRO A 83 30.00 1.92 6.09
CA PRO A 83 28.94 2.44 5.23
C PRO A 83 28.52 1.37 4.21
N LEU A 84 27.22 1.06 4.19
CA LEU A 84 26.64 0.19 3.17
C LEU A 84 26.29 0.96 1.91
N SER A 85 26.36 0.29 0.76
CA SER A 85 25.89 0.83 -0.51
C SER A 85 24.40 1.18 -0.45
N PRO A 86 23.93 2.15 -1.26
CA PRO A 86 22.51 2.49 -1.36
C PRO A 86 21.63 1.28 -1.68
N ALA A 87 22.06 0.41 -2.59
CA ALA A 87 21.31 -0.78 -2.96
C ALA A 87 21.18 -1.77 -1.80
N ARG A 88 22.24 -1.99 -1.01
CA ARG A 88 22.15 -2.90 0.15
C ARG A 88 21.24 -2.33 1.24
N ARG A 89 21.29 -1.02 1.49
CA ARG A 89 20.35 -0.34 2.43
C ARG A 89 18.90 -0.51 1.98
N LEU A 90 18.63 -0.30 0.70
CA LEU A 90 17.32 -0.47 0.09
C LEU A 90 16.84 -1.92 0.21
N LEU A 91 17.70 -2.88 -0.13
CA LEU A 91 17.39 -4.30 -0.08
C LEU A 91 17.03 -4.74 1.35
N ILE A 92 17.81 -4.33 2.36
CA ILE A 92 17.53 -4.59 3.77
C ILE A 92 16.16 -4.02 4.15
N ALA A 93 15.88 -2.76 3.81
CA ALA A 93 14.60 -2.13 4.10
C ALA A 93 13.43 -2.84 3.41
N ALA A 94 13.61 -3.28 2.16
CA ALA A 94 12.59 -3.98 1.40
C ALA A 94 12.25 -5.34 2.01
N TYR A 95 13.24 -6.11 2.45
CA TYR A 95 13.02 -7.39 3.13
C TYR A 95 12.35 -7.26 4.50
N LEU A 96 12.34 -6.06 5.08
CA LEU A 96 11.64 -5.71 6.32
C LEU A 96 10.32 -4.98 6.07
N THR A 97 9.86 -4.96 4.82
CA THR A 97 8.59 -4.39 4.40
C THR A 97 7.68 -5.48 3.87
N GLN A 98 6.39 -5.36 4.14
CA GLN A 98 5.35 -6.19 3.54
C GLN A 98 4.20 -5.31 3.05
N GLU A 99 3.49 -5.78 2.03
CA GLU A 99 2.21 -5.20 1.63
C GLU A 99 1.09 -5.77 2.50
N TYR A 100 0.07 -4.95 2.75
CA TYR A 100 -1.17 -5.41 3.35
C TYR A 100 -2.34 -5.03 2.44
N SER A 101 -3.13 -6.01 2.03
CA SER A 101 -4.32 -5.82 1.21
C SER A 101 -5.54 -5.45 2.05
N MET A 102 -6.11 -4.26 1.80
CA MET A 102 -7.25 -3.76 2.58
C MET A 102 -8.57 -4.44 2.23
N GLU A 103 -8.71 -4.89 0.98
CA GLU A 103 -9.95 -5.46 0.43
C GLU A 103 -9.74 -6.93 0.03
N ALA A 104 -8.92 -7.67 0.79
CA ALA A 104 -8.53 -9.04 0.49
C ALA A 104 -9.70 -10.04 0.52
N ALA A 105 -10.70 -9.81 1.36
CA ALA A 105 -11.78 -10.77 1.60
C ALA A 105 -13.15 -10.23 1.13
N ALA A 106 -13.53 -9.02 1.53
CA ALA A 106 -14.89 -8.52 1.30
C ALA A 106 -15.03 -6.99 1.36
N LEU A 107 -16.09 -6.50 0.72
CA LEU A 107 -16.61 -5.14 0.80
C LEU A 107 -18.10 -5.18 1.09
N PHE A 108 -18.56 -4.42 2.08
CA PHE A 108 -19.99 -4.38 2.44
C PHE A 108 -20.33 -3.10 3.21
N ASN A 109 -21.62 -2.96 3.57
CA ASN A 109 -22.19 -1.81 4.27
C ASN A 109 -21.91 -0.46 3.57
N PRO A 110 -22.30 -0.30 2.29
CA PRO A 110 -22.15 0.97 1.61
C PRO A 110 -23.04 2.06 2.23
N SER A 111 -22.47 3.24 2.47
CA SER A 111 -23.23 4.46 2.78
C SER A 111 -22.73 5.60 1.90
N ILE A 112 -23.66 6.41 1.38
CA ILE A 112 -23.35 7.47 0.42
C ILE A 112 -23.87 8.82 0.91
N VAL A 113 -23.07 9.86 0.73
CA VAL A 113 -23.43 11.25 1.04
C VAL A 113 -22.92 12.19 -0.06
N PRO A 114 -23.54 13.36 -0.28
CA PRO A 114 -22.96 14.41 -1.10
C PRO A 114 -21.55 14.76 -0.63
N HIS A 115 -20.62 14.96 -1.56
CA HIS A 115 -19.28 15.46 -1.24
C HIS A 115 -19.39 16.92 -0.74
N PRO A 116 -18.63 17.35 0.29
CA PRO A 116 -18.73 18.73 0.80
C PRO A 116 -18.31 19.78 -0.23
N ASP A 117 -17.39 19.43 -1.12
CA ASP A 117 -17.02 20.25 -2.28
C ASP A 117 -17.74 19.77 -3.55
N GLN A 118 -18.58 20.64 -4.12
CA GLN A 118 -19.31 20.50 -5.38
C GLN A 118 -18.80 21.48 -6.47
N SER A 119 -17.66 22.14 -6.25
CA SER A 119 -17.11 23.09 -7.22
C SER A 119 -16.70 22.40 -8.53
N ALA A 120 -16.71 23.19 -9.62
CA ALA A 120 -16.35 22.76 -10.97
C ALA A 120 -17.18 21.56 -11.50
N LEU A 121 -18.42 21.42 -11.04
CA LEU A 121 -19.36 20.45 -11.59
C LEU A 121 -20.25 21.10 -12.64
N PRO A 122 -20.60 20.36 -13.71
CA PRO A 122 -21.68 20.76 -14.61
C PRO A 122 -23.00 20.95 -13.85
N GLU A 123 -23.87 21.80 -14.38
CA GLU A 123 -25.21 21.98 -13.84
C GLU A 123 -25.96 20.64 -13.80
N GLY A 124 -26.61 20.36 -12.67
CA GLY A 124 -27.34 19.11 -12.44
C GLY A 124 -26.49 17.90 -12.03
N ALA A 125 -25.15 18.00 -12.07
CA ALA A 125 -24.27 16.93 -11.58
C ALA A 125 -24.07 16.98 -10.05
N LEU A 126 -23.78 15.83 -9.45
CA LEU A 126 -23.55 15.69 -8.01
C LEU A 126 -22.30 14.83 -7.75
N ARG A 127 -21.30 15.37 -7.06
CA ARG A 127 -20.18 14.60 -6.52
C ARG A 127 -20.58 13.96 -5.19
N PHE A 128 -20.16 12.73 -4.93
CA PHE A 128 -20.48 12.03 -3.68
C PHE A 128 -19.24 11.41 -3.05
N ILE A 129 -19.37 11.09 -1.76
CA ILE A 129 -18.48 10.21 -1.01
C ILE A 129 -19.27 8.94 -0.69
N LEU A 130 -18.65 7.79 -0.97
CA LEU A 130 -19.13 6.47 -0.62
C LEU A 130 -18.19 5.88 0.43
N SER A 131 -18.72 5.54 1.60
CA SER A 131 -18.01 4.73 2.58
C SER A 131 -18.34 3.25 2.37
N LEU A 132 -17.34 2.40 2.58
CA LEU A 132 -17.45 0.95 2.53
C LEU A 132 -16.70 0.36 3.73
N ARG A 133 -17.20 -0.75 4.26
CA ARG A 133 -16.43 -1.59 5.16
C ARG A 133 -15.62 -2.58 4.32
N ALA A 134 -14.31 -2.48 4.40
CA ALA A 134 -13.38 -3.40 3.78
C ALA A 134 -12.84 -4.41 4.79
N VAL A 135 -12.76 -5.68 4.40
CA VAL A 135 -12.13 -6.73 5.19
C VAL A 135 -10.87 -7.15 4.46
N GLY A 136 -9.74 -6.84 5.09
CA GLY A 136 -8.41 -7.15 4.56
C GLY A 136 -7.86 -8.47 5.10
N GLU A 137 -6.56 -8.65 4.91
CA GLU A 137 -5.82 -9.80 5.42
C GLU A 137 -5.98 -9.96 6.94
N GLY A 138 -6.03 -11.20 7.42
CA GLY A 138 -6.28 -11.47 8.84
C GLY A 138 -7.67 -11.07 9.32
N HIS A 139 -8.61 -10.82 8.40
CA HIS A 139 -10.00 -10.41 8.68
C HIS A 139 -10.13 -9.08 9.43
N ILE A 140 -9.13 -8.21 9.31
CA ILE A 140 -9.19 -6.88 9.94
C ILE A 140 -10.17 -6.02 9.14
N SER A 141 -11.16 -5.48 9.85
CA SER A 141 -12.16 -4.58 9.28
C SER A 141 -11.65 -3.14 9.26
N SER A 142 -11.72 -2.48 8.11
CA SER A 142 -11.33 -1.08 7.90
C SER A 142 -12.46 -0.29 7.24
N LEU A 143 -12.52 1.01 7.53
CA LEU A 143 -13.40 1.94 6.82
C LEU A 143 -12.63 2.53 5.65
N VAL A 144 -13.16 2.38 4.44
CA VAL A 144 -12.55 2.94 3.22
C VAL A 144 -13.53 3.87 2.54
N PHE A 145 -12.99 4.86 1.84
CA PHE A 145 -13.77 5.86 1.12
C PHE A 145 -13.46 5.81 -0.37
N ARG A 146 -14.49 6.02 -1.17
CA ARG A 146 -14.41 6.26 -2.61
C ARG A 146 -15.19 7.53 -2.92
N THR A 147 -14.81 8.24 -3.97
CA THR A 147 -15.58 9.36 -4.50
C THR A 147 -16.11 8.99 -5.87
N GLY A 148 -17.22 9.63 -6.26
CA GLY A 148 -17.78 9.49 -7.59
C GLY A 148 -18.59 10.73 -7.95
N ARG A 149 -19.10 10.73 -9.18
CA ARG A 149 -19.99 11.77 -9.70
C ARG A 149 -21.20 11.09 -10.32
N ILE A 150 -22.36 11.70 -10.11
CA ILE A 150 -23.60 11.41 -10.81
C ILE A 150 -23.80 12.56 -11.79
N GLU A 151 -23.95 12.27 -13.07
CA GLU A 151 -24.22 13.28 -14.09
C GLU A 151 -25.70 13.72 -14.07
N ALA A 152 -26.02 14.81 -14.77
CA ALA A 152 -27.38 15.36 -14.81
C ALA A 152 -28.43 14.36 -15.36
N ASP A 153 -28.01 13.38 -16.17
CA ASP A 153 -28.86 12.30 -16.68
C ASP A 153 -28.98 11.09 -15.73
N GLY A 154 -28.35 11.17 -14.55
CA GLY A 154 -28.39 10.15 -13.50
C GLY A 154 -27.40 9.00 -13.68
N ARG A 155 -26.39 9.14 -14.54
CA ARG A 155 -25.34 8.13 -14.77
C ARG A 155 -24.13 8.29 -13.88
#